data_AF-A0AAE7U8B6-F1
#
_entry.id   AF-A0AAE7U8B6-F1
#
_cell.length_a   1.000
_cell.length_b   1.000
_cell.length_c   1.000
_cell.angle_alpha   90.00
_cell.angle_beta   90.00
_cell.angle_gamma   90.00
#
_symmetry.space_group_name_H-M   'P 1'
#
loop_
_entity.id
_entity.type
_entity.pdbx_description
1 polymer ?
#
loop_
_entity_poly.entity_id
_entity_poly.type
_entity_poly.pdbx_seq_one_letter_code
_entity_poly.pdbx_strand_id
1 'polypeptide(L)'
;MSNETNNNLKFNQDRYNFEKRTRTEEMRMQVTTFAIMIFLTLIAFAMVAAGLSKEFVIPAVLLMALIQVILQFYYFMHMKHPGHGTAKLMMLSGLFIAGTFVVMAIYITWLGEPLLK
;
A
#
# COMPACT_ATOMS: atom_id res chain seq x y z
N MET A 1 -47.16 18.27 5.42
CA MET A 1 -46.64 17.24 4.50
C MET A 1 -45.60 17.79 3.52
N SER A 2 -45.77 18.97 2.90
CA SER A 2 -44.80 19.56 1.95
C SER A 2 -43.49 20.09 2.58
N ASN A 3 -43.52 20.49 3.85
CA ASN A 3 -42.35 21.06 4.53
C ASN A 3 -41.32 19.97 4.92
N GLU A 4 -41.78 18.76 5.23
CA GLU A 4 -40.93 17.62 5.55
C GLU A 4 -40.18 17.12 4.31
N THR A 5 -40.83 17.05 3.14
CA THR A 5 -40.20 16.61 1.89
C THR A 5 -39.04 17.54 1.48
N ASN A 6 -39.21 18.85 1.62
CA ASN A 6 -38.18 19.85 1.30
C ASN A 6 -36.97 19.79 2.24
N ASN A 7 -37.19 19.56 3.53
CA ASN A 7 -36.10 19.44 4.50
C ASN A 7 -35.28 18.16 4.27
N ASN A 8 -35.94 17.05 3.93
CA ASN A 8 -35.27 15.80 3.59
C ASN A 8 -34.46 15.91 2.28
N LEU A 9 -34.96 16.61 1.25
CA LEU A 9 -34.23 16.83 0.01
C LEU A 9 -32.96 17.66 0.21
N LYS A 10 -33.03 18.76 0.97
CA LYS A 10 -31.84 19.57 1.29
C LYS A 10 -30.81 18.79 2.12
N PHE A 11 -31.26 18.05 3.13
CA PHE A 11 -30.37 17.21 3.95
C PHE A 11 -29.64 16.14 3.12
N ASN A 12 -30.35 15.47 2.21
CA ASN A 12 -29.75 14.49 1.29
C ASN A 12 -28.75 15.15 0.32
N GLN A 13 -29.07 16.33 -0.21
CA GLN A 13 -28.19 17.08 -1.11
C GLN A 13 -26.88 17.50 -0.42
N ASP A 14 -26.96 17.96 0.83
CA ASP A 14 -25.80 18.40 1.61
C ASP A 14 -24.89 17.22 1.98
N ARG A 15 -25.47 16.06 2.33
CA ARG A 15 -24.72 14.80 2.55
C ARG A 15 -24.00 14.34 1.28
N TYR A 16 -24.69 14.35 0.14
CA TYR A 16 -24.11 13.97 -1.16
C TYR A 16 -22.94 14.89 -1.57
N ASN A 17 -23.11 16.20 -1.39
CA ASN A 17 -22.06 17.18 -1.68
C ASN A 17 -20.87 17.03 -0.74
N PHE A 18 -21.10 16.68 0.53
CA PHE A 18 -20.05 16.41 1.50
C PHE A 18 -19.27 15.14 1.15
N GLU A 19 -19.95 14.01 0.90
CA GLU A 19 -19.31 12.76 0.47
C GLU A 19 -18.51 12.93 -0.83
N LYS A 20 -19.03 13.68 -1.80
CA LYS A 20 -18.31 13.97 -3.05
C LYS A 20 -17.00 14.71 -2.81
N ARG A 21 -16.98 15.67 -1.89
CA ARG A 21 -15.75 16.40 -1.51
C ARG A 21 -14.77 15.48 -0.80
N THR A 22 -15.25 14.70 0.18
CA THR A 22 -14.41 13.74 0.92
C THR A 22 -13.76 12.72 -0.02
N ARG A 23 -14.52 12.10 -0.93
CA ARG A 23 -13.98 11.13 -1.91
C ARG A 23 -12.93 11.75 -2.84
N THR A 24 -13.09 13.01 -3.19
CA THR A 24 -12.13 13.71 -4.06
C THR A 24 -10.82 13.97 -3.32
N GLU A 25 -10.86 14.33 -2.03
CA GLU A 25 -9.65 14.48 -1.21
C GLU A 25 -8.92 13.15 -0.99
N GLU A 26 -9.67 12.07 -0.77
CA GLU A 26 -9.14 10.72 -0.63
C GLU A 26 -8.43 10.26 -1.91
N MET A 27 -9.04 10.50 -3.08
CA MET A 27 -8.42 10.20 -4.38
C MET A 27 -7.14 11.01 -4.61
N ARG A 28 -7.12 12.30 -4.23
CA ARG A 28 -5.93 13.14 -4.39
C ARG A 28 -4.77 12.61 -3.56
N MET A 29 -5.02 12.24 -2.30
CA MET A 29 -3.99 11.63 -1.44
C MET A 29 -3.44 10.33 -2.04
N GLN A 30 -4.32 9.46 -2.56
CA GLN A 30 -3.90 8.21 -3.19
C GLN A 30 -3.02 8.45 -4.42
N VAL A 31 -3.41 9.41 -5.28
CA VAL A 31 -2.63 9.76 -6.48
C VAL A 31 -1.29 10.40 -6.13
N THR A 32 -1.24 11.28 -5.12
CA THR A 32 0.02 11.89 -4.66
C THR A 32 0.99 10.83 -4.14
N THR A 33 0.53 9.89 -3.32
CA THR A 33 1.40 8.82 -2.85
C THR A 33 1.85 7.90 -3.99
N PHE A 34 0.95 7.54 -4.90
CA PHE A 34 1.31 6.74 -6.07
C PHE A 34 2.42 7.41 -6.91
N ALA A 35 2.35 8.72 -7.10
CA ALA A 35 3.41 9.49 -7.77
C ALA A 35 4.74 9.44 -7.00
N ILE A 36 4.72 9.55 -5.67
CA ILE A 36 5.91 9.44 -4.82
C ILE A 36 6.54 8.04 -4.93
N MET A 37 5.73 6.98 -4.97
CA MET A 37 6.21 5.60 -5.12
C MET A 37 6.95 5.40 -6.43
N ILE A 38 6.36 5.84 -7.54
CA ILE A 38 6.99 5.79 -8.87
C ILE A 38 8.29 6.61 -8.86
N PHE A 39 8.29 7.80 -8.26
CA PHE A 39 9.49 8.61 -8.18
C PHE A 39 10.63 7.90 -7.44
N LEU A 40 10.34 7.29 -6.29
CA LEU A 40 11.30 6.52 -5.50
C LEU A 40 11.80 5.27 -6.26
N THR A 41 10.96 4.56 -7.02
CA THR A 41 11.40 3.41 -7.82
C THR A 41 12.29 3.82 -8.97
N LEU A 42 12.00 4.95 -9.63
CA LEU A 42 12.86 5.49 -10.69
C LEU A 42 14.25 5.84 -10.17
N ILE A 43 14.37 6.37 -8.94
CA ILE A 43 15.68 6.60 -8.31
C ILE A 43 16.43 5.28 -8.09
N ALA A 44 15.75 4.23 -7.64
CA ALA A 44 16.36 2.92 -7.45
C ALA A 44 16.91 2.36 -8.79
N PHE A 45 16.13 2.47 -9.86
CA PHE A 45 16.56 2.04 -11.20
C PHE A 45 17.67 2.90 -11.77
N ALA A 46 17.63 4.21 -11.56
CA ALA A 46 18.71 5.10 -11.95
C ALA A 46 20.02 4.75 -11.23
N MET A 47 19.97 4.39 -9.95
CA MET A 47 21.13 3.95 -9.17
C MET A 47 21.73 2.65 -9.72
N VAL A 48 20.90 1.70 -10.15
CA VAL A 48 21.35 0.47 -10.81
C VAL A 48 21.95 0.77 -12.19
N ALA A 49 21.30 1.64 -12.97
CA ALA A 49 21.73 2.02 -14.31
C ALA A 49 23.06 2.81 -14.33
N ALA A 50 23.38 3.53 -13.25
CA ALA A 50 24.66 4.22 -13.07
C ALA A 50 25.87 3.27 -12.97
N GLY A 51 25.66 1.94 -12.93
CA GLY A 51 26.73 0.96 -13.04
C GLY A 51 27.65 0.88 -11.81
N LEU A 52 27.16 1.28 -10.63
CA LEU A 52 27.87 1.12 -9.37
C LEU A 52 28.15 -0.37 -9.08
N SER A 53 29.12 -0.63 -8.19
CA SER A 53 29.50 -2.00 -7.84
C SER A 53 28.30 -2.80 -7.33
N LYS A 54 28.14 -4.03 -7.85
CA LYS A 54 26.99 -4.89 -7.55
C LYS A 54 26.82 -5.15 -6.05
N GLU A 55 27.93 -5.22 -5.32
CA GLU A 55 27.97 -5.40 -3.87
C GLU A 55 27.33 -4.23 -3.10
N PHE A 56 27.35 -3.02 -3.65
CA PHE A 56 26.69 -1.85 -3.06
C PHE A 56 25.25 -1.67 -3.53
N VAL A 57 25.02 -1.92 -4.83
CA VAL A 57 23.70 -1.73 -5.47
C VAL A 57 22.67 -2.71 -4.92
N ILE A 58 23.03 -3.99 -4.77
CA ILE A 58 22.10 -5.03 -4.31
C ILE A 58 21.49 -4.70 -2.92
N PRO A 59 22.30 -4.45 -1.87
CA PRO A 59 21.74 -4.12 -0.55
C PRO A 59 21.02 -2.77 -0.53
N ALA A 60 21.50 -1.76 -1.28
CA ALA A 60 20.83 -0.47 -1.37
C ALA A 60 19.43 -0.57 -2.01
N VAL A 61 19.30 -1.32 -3.10
CA VAL A 61 18.02 -1.55 -3.79
C VAL A 61 17.09 -2.43 -2.95
N LEU A 62 17.61 -3.45 -2.25
CA LEU A 62 16.82 -4.26 -1.32
C LEU A 62 16.24 -3.41 -0.17
N LEU A 63 17.03 -2.49 0.39
CA LEU A 63 16.56 -1.56 1.41
C LEU A 63 15.46 -0.63 0.86
N MET A 64 15.67 -0.08 -0.35
CA MET A 64 14.64 0.71 -1.03
C MET A 64 13.38 -0.10 -1.32
N ALA A 65 13.51 -1.37 -1.73
CA ALA A 65 12.38 -2.27 -1.98
C ALA A 65 11.59 -2.57 -0.69
N LEU A 66 12.27 -2.72 0.45
CA LEU A 66 11.60 -2.87 1.74
C LEU A 66 10.81 -1.60 2.11
N ILE A 67 11.41 -0.42 1.96
CA ILE A 67 10.74 0.87 2.17
C ILE A 67 9.52 0.99 1.26
N GLN A 68 9.63 0.55 0.00
CA GLN A 68 8.51 0.50 -0.93
C GLN A 68 7.39 -0.37 -0.37
N VAL A 69 7.63 -1.61 0.04
CA VAL A 69 6.59 -2.48 0.61
C VAL A 69 5.89 -1.81 1.81
N ILE A 70 6.63 -1.14 2.69
CA ILE A 70 6.05 -0.42 3.84
C ILE A 70 5.19 0.76 3.39
N LEU A 71 5.68 1.61 2.49
CA LEU A 71 4.95 2.77 1.98
C LEU A 71 3.70 2.35 1.19
N GLN A 72 3.82 1.28 0.40
CA GLN A 72 2.71 0.65 -0.32
C GLN A 72 1.62 0.26 0.68
N PHE A 73 2.00 -0.45 1.74
CA PHE A 73 1.06 -0.88 2.76
C PHE A 73 0.43 0.26 3.57
N TYR A 74 1.23 1.26 3.96
CA TYR A 74 0.78 2.40 4.79
C TYR A 74 -0.22 3.31 4.07
N TYR A 75 -0.04 3.53 2.77
CA TYR A 75 -0.86 4.48 2.01
C TYR A 75 -1.97 3.82 1.19
N PHE A 76 -1.78 2.61 0.64
CA PHE A 76 -2.90 1.88 0.03
C PHE A 76 -3.94 1.51 1.09
N MET A 77 -3.51 1.27 2.33
CA MET A 77 -4.43 1.08 3.43
C MET A 77 -4.70 2.43 4.08
N HIS A 78 -5.76 3.09 3.61
CA HIS A 78 -6.30 4.38 4.01
C HIS A 78 -6.52 4.54 5.54
N MET A 79 -5.46 4.56 6.35
CA MET A 79 -5.47 4.70 7.81
C MET A 79 -5.88 6.10 8.30
N LYS A 80 -6.53 6.89 7.43
CA LYS A 80 -7.00 8.24 7.77
C LYS A 80 -8.38 8.24 8.46
N HIS A 81 -9.11 7.12 8.44
CA HIS A 81 -10.42 7.01 9.12
C HIS A 81 -10.32 6.29 10.48
N PRO A 82 -10.68 6.94 11.60
CA PRO A 82 -10.68 6.33 12.93
C PRO A 82 -11.81 5.31 13.04
N GLY A 83 -11.48 4.01 13.10
CA GLY A 83 -12.47 2.94 13.34
C GLY A 83 -12.12 1.55 12.79
N HIS A 84 -11.17 1.43 11.84
CA HIS A 84 -10.94 0.17 11.13
C HIS A 84 -9.77 -0.65 11.69
N GLY A 85 -9.82 -1.01 12.98
CA GLY A 85 -8.84 -1.93 13.60
C GLY A 85 -8.82 -3.29 12.92
N THR A 86 -9.96 -3.78 12.45
CA THR A 86 -10.12 -5.08 11.79
C THR A 86 -9.40 -5.16 10.44
N ALA A 87 -9.40 -4.08 9.65
CA ALA A 87 -8.71 -4.05 8.35
C ALA A 87 -7.18 -4.11 8.52
N LYS A 88 -6.64 -3.43 9.55
CA LYS A 88 -5.21 -3.50 9.89
C LYS A 88 -4.80 -4.91 10.29
N LEU A 89 -5.62 -5.59 11.11
CA LEU A 89 -5.37 -6.96 11.54
C LEU A 89 -5.42 -7.95 10.37
N MET A 90 -6.45 -7.85 9.51
CA MET A 90 -6.54 -8.69 8.31
C MET A 90 -5.33 -8.50 7.41
N MET A 91 -4.90 -7.26 7.17
CA MET A 91 -3.78 -7.03 6.28
C MET A 91 -2.44 -7.47 6.91
N LEU A 92 -2.24 -7.29 8.22
CA LEU A 92 -1.05 -7.81 8.92
C LEU A 92 -1.00 -9.34 8.80
N SER A 93 -2.15 -10.01 8.93
CA SER A 93 -2.24 -11.45 8.70
C SER A 93 -1.94 -11.83 7.24
N GLY A 94 -2.40 -11.03 6.27
CA GLY A 94 -2.08 -11.20 4.85
C GLY A 94 -0.58 -11.06 4.57
N LEU A 95 0.07 -10.05 5.16
CA LEU A 95 1.52 -9.85 5.05
C LEU A 95 2.29 -11.01 5.70
N PHE A 96 1.83 -11.49 6.86
CA PHE A 96 2.42 -12.63 7.55
C PHE A 96 2.31 -13.93 6.72
N ILE A 97 1.12 -14.19 6.15
CA ILE A 97 0.90 -15.34 5.28
C ILE A 97 1.75 -15.21 4.02
N ALA A 98 1.73 -14.07 3.32
CA ALA A 98 2.54 -13.84 2.13
C ALA A 98 4.04 -14.00 2.42
N GLY A 99 4.54 -13.43 3.52
CA GLY A 99 5.92 -13.59 3.97
C GLY A 99 6.27 -15.05 4.24
N THR A 100 5.39 -15.78 4.91
CA THR A 100 5.55 -17.22 5.18
C THR A 100 5.61 -18.03 3.88
N PHE A 101 4.73 -17.74 2.91
CA PHE A 101 4.73 -18.39 1.61
C PHE A 101 6.01 -18.10 0.80
N VAL A 102 6.51 -16.87 0.83
CA VAL A 102 7.78 -16.52 0.15
C VAL A 102 8.95 -17.27 0.80
N VAL A 103 9.04 -17.29 2.12
CA VAL A 103 10.08 -18.03 2.85
C VAL A 103 9.98 -19.53 2.55
N MET A 104 8.77 -20.10 2.57
CA MET A 104 8.53 -21.49 2.22
C MET A 104 8.91 -21.79 0.76
N ALA A 105 8.58 -20.91 -0.19
CA ALA A 105 8.93 -21.07 -1.59
C ALA A 105 10.44 -21.02 -1.82
N ILE A 106 11.15 -20.10 -1.15
CA ILE A 106 12.62 -20.07 -1.18
C ILE A 106 13.17 -21.36 -0.56
N TYR A 107 12.63 -21.81 0.58
CA TYR A 107 13.06 -23.04 1.22
C TYR A 107 12.87 -24.27 0.32
N ILE A 108 11.73 -24.43 -0.34
CA ILE A 108 11.46 -25.55 -1.24
C ILE A 108 12.32 -25.48 -2.51
N THR A 109 12.45 -24.31 -3.12
CA THR A 109 13.15 -24.17 -4.41
C THR A 109 14.68 -24.20 -4.30
N TRP A 110 15.23 -23.73 -3.18
CA TRP A 110 16.68 -23.61 -2.98
C TRP A 110 17.24 -24.55 -1.91
N LEU A 111 16.47 -24.90 -0.89
CA LEU A 111 16.89 -25.77 0.22
C LEU A 111 16.21 -27.16 0.21
N GLY A 112 15.32 -27.42 -0.75
CA GLY A 112 14.34 -28.50 -0.71
C GLY A 112 14.82 -29.92 -0.97
N GLU A 113 16.10 -30.20 -1.25
CA GLU A 113 16.66 -31.57 -1.29
C GLU A 113 18.18 -31.57 -0.98
N PRO A 114 18.75 -32.51 -0.17
CA PRO A 114 18.15 -33.61 0.58
C PRO A 114 18.59 -33.65 2.06
N LEU A 115 17.70 -33.33 3.01
CA LEU A 115 17.87 -33.72 4.42
C LEU A 115 17.33 -35.15 4.71
N LEU A 116 16.96 -35.90 3.66
CA LEU A 116 16.64 -37.34 3.69
C LEU A 116 17.77 -38.19 3.08
N LYS A 117 19.02 -37.91 3.46
CA LYS A 117 20.13 -38.85 3.37
C LYS A 117 20.88 -38.89 4.69
#